data_AF-A0A920GU81-F1
#
_entry.id   AF-A0A920GU81-F1
#
_cell.length_a   1.000
_cell.length_b   1.000
_cell.length_c   1.000
_cell.angle_alpha   90.00
_cell.angle_beta   90.00
_cell.angle_gamma   90.00
#
_symmetry.space_group_name_H-M   'P 1'
#
loop_
_entity.id
_entity.type
_entity.pdbx_description
1 polymer ?
#
loop_
_entity_poly.entity_id
_entity_poly.type
_entity_poly.pdbx_seq_one_letter_code
_entity_poly.pdbx_strand_id
1 'polypeptide(L)'
;MVSLTDRANRILEHLDSQLDLSKVEKKIRGRVKSQMEKSQKEYYLNEQMKALKKELGEIDEAEEAEQLESKINEAGMPKEAQEKALTELQKYKMMSPMSAEASVVRGYIDWMLNIPWKKKSKIRSDLNKASEVLDEDHFGLEEVKERILEYLAVQKRVKKLKGPVLCLVGPPGVGKTSLGESIARATNRKFVRMSLGGVRDEAEIRGHRRTYIGSMPGRILQKLSKTGVKNPLFLLDEIDKMGMDFRGDPASALLEVLDPEQNHTFNDHYLEVDYDLSDIMFVCTANSMNIPTALLDRMEIITLPGYTEDEKVNIAEKYLIHKQKKNNGIGEDELSISKNTIKDLIRYFTREAGVRSLEREIAKICRKVVKKNAEVQKPKKISIKPNTLEDYCGVRKYEFGEAEENDRIGQVTGLAWTQVGGELLTIEASSFKGKGKIIKTGSLGDVMQESIQAALSVVRSRSEALGIDPTFYEQQDIHIHVPEGPLLRMDQVQVLLWLLP
;
A
#
# COMPACT_ATOMS: atom_id res chain seq x y z
N MET A 1 -38.55 58.32 85.87
CA MET A 1 -37.19 58.76 85.45
C MET A 1 -36.33 57.52 85.36
N VAL A 2 -35.68 57.28 84.22
CA VAL A 2 -34.77 56.13 84.04
C VAL A 2 -33.53 56.35 84.93
N SER A 3 -33.08 55.32 85.64
CA SER A 3 -31.96 55.43 86.59
C SER A 3 -30.65 55.79 85.86
N LEU A 4 -29.75 56.48 86.56
CA LEU A 4 -28.46 56.91 85.99
C LEU A 4 -27.63 55.70 85.53
N THR A 5 -27.77 54.58 86.23
CA THR A 5 -27.11 53.29 85.96
C THR A 5 -27.58 52.67 84.65
N ASP A 6 -28.88 52.71 84.35
CA ASP A 6 -29.42 52.16 83.10
C ASP A 6 -28.99 52.97 81.88
N ARG A 7 -28.82 54.30 82.05
CA ARG A 7 -28.28 55.16 80.99
C ARG A 7 -26.79 54.89 80.74
N ALA A 8 -26.01 54.68 81.79
CA ALA A 8 -24.59 54.34 81.67
C ALA A 8 -24.40 52.98 80.98
N ASN A 9 -25.22 51.97 81.32
CA ASN A 9 -25.16 50.65 80.68
C ASN A 9 -25.50 50.70 79.19
N ARG A 10 -26.51 51.47 78.79
CA ARG A 10 -26.83 51.66 77.36
C ARG A 10 -25.73 52.37 76.57
N ILE A 11 -25.04 53.33 77.20
CA ILE A 11 -23.89 54.01 76.56
C ILE A 11 -22.71 53.05 76.42
N LEU A 12 -22.47 52.21 77.43
CA LEU A 12 -21.44 51.16 77.36
C LEU A 12 -21.73 50.14 76.25
N GLU A 13 -22.96 49.67 76.10
CA GLU A 13 -23.36 48.80 74.98
C GLU A 13 -23.13 49.48 73.61
N HIS A 14 -23.47 50.76 73.49
CA HIS A 14 -23.21 51.51 72.27
C HIS A 14 -21.71 51.72 72.00
N LEU A 15 -20.89 51.91 73.04
CA LEU A 15 -19.43 52.04 72.88
C LEU A 15 -18.77 50.71 72.52
N ASP A 16 -19.21 49.59 73.11
CA ASP A 16 -18.69 48.26 72.77
C ASP A 16 -19.03 47.88 71.34
N SER A 17 -20.27 48.14 70.90
CA SER A 17 -20.66 47.91 69.49
C SER A 17 -19.85 48.77 68.51
N GLN A 18 -19.53 50.02 68.86
CA GLN A 18 -18.67 50.89 68.05
C GLN A 18 -17.21 50.43 68.02
N LEU A 19 -16.69 49.93 69.15
CA LEU A 19 -15.34 49.36 69.23
C LEU A 19 -15.20 48.11 68.37
N ASP A 20 -16.22 47.25 68.36
CA ASP A 20 -16.20 46.04 67.55
C ASP A 20 -16.33 46.35 66.05
N LEU A 21 -17.15 47.33 65.67
CA LEU A 21 -17.18 47.87 64.30
C LEU A 21 -15.80 48.37 63.85
N SER A 22 -15.11 49.15 64.70
CA SER A 22 -13.77 49.68 64.39
C SER A 22 -12.71 48.59 64.24
N LYS A 23 -12.77 47.52 65.06
CA LYS A 23 -11.88 46.36 64.94
C LYS A 23 -12.10 45.62 63.62
N VAL A 24 -13.36 45.42 63.22
CA VAL A 24 -13.71 44.78 61.95
C VAL A 24 -13.21 45.62 60.77
N GLU A 25 -13.41 46.93 60.81
CA GLU A 25 -12.97 47.85 59.76
C GLU A 25 -11.44 47.84 59.59
N LYS A 26 -10.67 47.86 60.69
CA LYS A 26 -9.20 47.70 60.65
C LYS A 26 -8.78 46.36 60.06
N LYS A 27 -9.47 45.27 60.40
CA LYS A 27 -9.17 43.92 59.88
C LYS A 27 -9.45 43.83 58.36
N ILE A 28 -10.54 44.42 57.89
CA ILE A 28 -10.87 44.50 56.46
C ILE A 28 -9.80 45.32 55.73
N ARG A 29 -9.43 46.50 56.26
CA ARG A 29 -8.43 47.38 55.64
C ARG A 29 -7.06 46.72 55.52
N GLY A 30 -6.65 45.94 56.53
CA GLY A 30 -5.42 45.15 56.49
C GLY A 30 -5.44 44.07 55.40
N ARG A 31 -6.57 43.36 55.25
CA ARG A 31 -6.75 42.32 54.21
C ARG A 31 -6.73 42.90 52.81
N VAL A 32 -7.39 44.03 52.60
CA VAL A 32 -7.41 44.72 51.30
C VAL A 32 -5.99 45.17 50.93
N LYS A 33 -5.25 45.73 51.88
CA LYS A 33 -3.86 46.17 51.63
C LYS A 33 -2.94 45.01 51.25
N SER A 34 -2.98 43.90 51.99
CA SER A 34 -2.13 42.74 51.69
C SER A 34 -2.49 42.08 50.35
N GLN A 35 -3.78 42.03 50.00
CA GLN A 35 -4.23 41.53 48.70
C GLN A 35 -3.78 42.45 47.56
N MET A 36 -3.84 43.76 47.76
CA MET A 36 -3.40 44.75 46.77
C MET A 36 -1.88 44.70 46.54
N GLU A 37 -1.09 44.57 47.60
CA GLU A 37 0.37 44.39 47.51
C GLU A 37 0.74 43.08 46.80
N LYS A 38 0.01 41.99 47.07
CA LYS A 38 0.21 40.71 46.37
C LYS A 38 -0.10 40.84 44.87
N SER A 39 -1.22 41.45 44.51
CA SER A 39 -1.59 41.67 43.11
C SER A 39 -0.63 42.60 42.36
N GLN A 40 -0.14 43.67 43.01
CA GLN A 40 0.90 44.53 42.40
C GLN A 40 2.22 43.79 42.20
N LYS A 41 2.62 42.95 43.15
CA LYS A 41 3.83 42.14 43.04
C LYS A 41 3.72 41.09 41.94
N GLU A 42 2.58 40.42 41.82
CA GLU A 42 2.28 39.50 40.71
C GLU A 42 2.28 40.21 39.36
N TYR A 43 1.67 41.39 39.27
CA TYR A 43 1.67 42.22 38.06
C TYR A 43 3.09 42.59 37.62
N TYR A 44 3.92 43.07 38.56
CA TYR A 44 5.30 43.45 38.28
C TYR A 44 6.17 42.26 37.86
N LEU A 45 6.03 41.10 38.52
CA LEU A 45 6.75 39.89 38.16
C LEU A 45 6.35 39.37 36.77
N ASN A 46 5.07 39.45 36.40
CA ASN A 46 4.61 39.05 35.07
C ASN A 46 5.16 39.97 33.97
N GLU A 47 5.20 41.29 34.19
CA GLU A 47 5.82 42.23 33.25
C GLU A 47 7.34 41.99 33.12
N GLN A 48 8.04 41.70 34.22
CA GLN A 48 9.46 41.34 34.17
C GLN A 48 9.70 40.03 33.42
N MET A 49 8.89 39.00 33.65
CA MET A 49 8.97 37.73 32.92
C MET A 49 8.73 37.94 31.42
N LYS A 50 7.78 38.79 31.06
CA LYS A 50 7.47 39.11 29.65
C LYS A 50 8.63 39.85 28.97
N ALA A 51 9.28 40.78 29.67
CA ALA A 51 10.47 41.47 29.18
C ALA A 51 11.65 40.50 29.01
N LEU A 52 11.88 39.60 29.97
CA LEU A 52 12.94 38.58 29.90
C LEU A 52 12.73 37.60 28.74
N LYS A 53 11.51 37.07 28.55
CA LYS A 53 11.19 36.17 27.41
C LYS A 53 11.46 36.85 26.06
N LYS A 54 11.16 38.15 25.95
CA LYS A 54 11.42 38.95 24.75
C LYS A 54 12.92 39.15 24.46
N GLU A 55 13.76 39.29 25.49
CA GLU A 55 15.22 39.36 25.33
C GLU A 55 15.87 38.01 25.01
N LEU A 56 15.25 36.90 25.46
CA LEU A 56 15.69 35.53 25.17
C LEU A 56 15.38 35.05 23.75
N GLY A 57 14.58 35.80 22.98
CA GLY A 57 14.23 35.44 21.60
C GLY A 57 13.28 34.24 21.48
N GLU A 58 12.66 33.81 22.57
CA GLU A 58 11.58 32.83 22.54
C GLU A 58 10.31 33.52 22.01
N ILE A 59 9.67 32.92 21.00
CA ILE A 59 8.39 33.36 20.48
C ILE A 59 7.40 33.34 21.65
N ASP A 60 6.66 34.44 21.86
CA ASP A 60 5.70 34.54 22.96
C ASP A 60 4.68 33.40 22.80
N GLU A 61 4.49 32.57 23.83
CA GLU A 61 3.62 31.38 23.78
C GLU A 61 2.17 31.75 23.41
N ALA A 62 1.75 32.97 23.78
CA ALA A 62 0.48 33.55 23.38
C ALA A 62 0.40 33.82 21.87
N GLU A 63 1.50 34.22 21.24
CA GLU A 63 1.60 34.48 19.81
C GLU A 63 1.52 33.18 19.00
N GLU A 64 2.16 32.09 19.46
CA GLU A 64 2.01 30.76 18.81
C GLU A 64 0.54 30.30 18.86
N ALA A 65 -0.11 30.43 20.01
CA ALA A 65 -1.51 30.01 20.17
C ALA A 65 -2.47 30.83 19.29
N GLU A 66 -2.24 32.13 19.12
CA GLU A 66 -3.00 32.98 18.19
C GLU A 66 -2.76 32.60 16.73
N GLN A 67 -1.51 32.29 16.35
CA GLN A 67 -1.20 31.82 15.00
C GLN A 67 -1.91 30.50 14.68
N LEU A 68 -1.97 29.57 15.65
CA LEU A 68 -2.70 28.32 15.49
C LEU A 68 -4.21 28.54 15.35
N GLU A 69 -4.77 29.47 16.11
CA GLU A 69 -6.18 29.85 16.01
C GLU A 69 -6.52 30.39 14.62
N SER A 70 -5.69 31.28 14.07
CA SER A 70 -5.85 31.78 12.70
C SER A 70 -5.79 30.65 11.67
N LYS A 71 -4.81 29.74 11.80
CA LYS A 71 -4.66 28.59 10.89
C LYS A 71 -5.85 27.64 10.95
N ILE A 72 -6.41 27.38 12.14
CA ILE A 72 -7.59 26.51 12.31
C ILE A 72 -8.79 27.12 11.57
N ASN A 73 -8.98 28.43 11.69
CA ASN A 73 -10.08 29.14 11.02
C ASN A 73 -9.90 29.18 9.48
N GLU A 74 -8.67 29.27 8.99
CA GLU A 74 -8.37 29.28 7.55
C GLU A 74 -8.36 27.89 6.89
N ALA A 75 -8.11 26.82 7.66
CA ALA A 75 -7.98 25.45 7.15
C ALA A 75 -9.25 24.93 6.43
N GLY A 76 -10.42 25.52 6.72
CA GLY A 76 -11.69 25.14 6.11
C GLY A 76 -12.20 23.78 6.58
N MET A 77 -12.03 23.50 7.87
CA MET A 77 -12.54 22.28 8.53
C MET A 77 -14.08 22.28 8.58
N PRO A 78 -14.72 21.10 8.57
CA PRO A 78 -16.12 20.96 8.96
C PRO A 78 -16.36 21.50 10.39
N LYS A 79 -17.61 21.86 10.70
CA LYS A 79 -17.97 22.45 12.01
C LYS A 79 -17.50 21.59 13.19
N GLU A 80 -17.76 20.30 13.16
CA GLU A 80 -17.37 19.36 14.21
C GLU A 80 -15.84 19.28 14.41
N ALA A 81 -15.09 19.17 13.31
CA ALA A 81 -13.63 19.17 13.33
C ALA A 81 -13.05 20.50 13.84
N GLN A 82 -13.65 21.63 13.44
CA GLN A 82 -13.24 22.96 13.88
C GLN A 82 -13.50 23.17 15.38
N GLU A 83 -14.69 22.80 15.87
CA GLU A 83 -15.06 22.88 17.29
C GLU A 83 -14.13 22.03 18.16
N LYS A 84 -13.79 20.82 17.70
CA LYS A 84 -12.85 19.96 18.41
C LYS A 84 -11.43 20.53 18.41
N ALA A 85 -10.94 21.02 17.27
CA ALA A 85 -9.63 21.66 17.18
C ALA A 85 -9.52 22.91 18.09
N LEU A 86 -10.57 23.74 18.15
CA LEU A 86 -10.62 24.90 19.04
C LEU A 86 -10.67 24.49 20.51
N THR A 87 -11.41 23.44 20.86
CA THR A 87 -11.47 22.92 22.23
C THR A 87 -10.09 22.41 22.69
N GLU A 88 -9.39 21.69 21.82
CA GLU A 88 -8.03 21.20 22.09
C GLU A 88 -7.01 22.35 22.14
N LEU A 89 -7.19 23.40 21.33
CA LEU A 89 -6.38 24.62 21.42
C LEU A 89 -6.57 25.34 22.76
N GLN A 90 -7.80 25.41 23.28
CA GLN A 90 -8.05 26.01 24.61
C GLN A 90 -7.36 25.21 25.72
N LYS A 91 -7.36 23.88 25.64
CA LYS A 91 -6.59 23.02 26.57
C LYS A 91 -5.08 23.31 26.45
N TYR A 92 -4.57 23.42 25.23
CA TYR A 92 -3.17 23.75 24.98
C TYR A 92 -2.76 25.09 25.60
N LYS A 93 -3.60 26.14 25.47
CA LYS A 93 -3.38 27.46 26.09
C LYS A 93 -3.28 27.42 27.63
N MET A 94 -3.95 26.46 28.28
CA MET A 94 -3.94 26.31 29.75
C MET A 94 -2.79 25.43 30.27
N MET A 95 -2.14 24.66 29.40
CA MET A 95 -1.09 23.71 29.77
C MET A 95 0.30 24.36 29.76
N SER A 96 1.21 23.84 30.60
CA SER A 96 2.61 24.22 30.51
C SER A 96 3.25 23.60 29.24
N PRO A 97 4.02 24.37 28.45
CA PRO A 97 4.67 23.89 27.22
C PRO A 97 5.65 22.72 27.46
N MET A 98 6.20 22.60 28.67
CA MET A 98 7.13 21.53 29.04
C MET A 98 6.42 20.21 29.41
N SER A 99 5.08 20.20 29.46
CA SER A 99 4.31 18.99 29.78
C SER A 99 4.29 18.01 28.61
N ALA A 100 4.39 16.72 28.92
CA ALA A 100 4.20 15.64 27.94
C ALA A 100 2.76 15.61 27.37
N GLU A 101 1.77 16.15 28.08
CA GLU A 101 0.41 16.28 27.56
C GLU A 101 0.30 17.40 26.53
N ALA A 102 1.04 18.51 26.74
CA ALA A 102 1.05 19.64 25.81
C ALA A 102 1.64 19.23 24.45
N SER A 103 2.67 18.39 24.42
CA SER A 103 3.24 17.88 23.17
C SER A 103 2.28 16.96 22.40
N VAL A 104 1.49 16.15 23.10
CA VAL A 104 0.45 15.30 22.48
C VAL A 104 -0.66 16.15 21.88
N VAL A 105 -1.16 17.16 22.60
CA VAL A 105 -2.20 18.07 22.11
C VAL A 105 -1.67 18.92 20.95
N ARG A 106 -0.43 19.41 21.03
CA ARG A 106 0.22 20.14 19.93
C ARG A 106 0.32 19.29 18.67
N GLY A 107 0.77 18.05 18.81
CA GLY A 107 0.84 17.09 17.71
C GLY A 107 -0.54 16.81 17.10
N TYR A 108 -1.57 16.70 17.91
CA TYR A 108 -2.95 16.56 17.44
C TYR A 108 -3.41 17.77 16.60
N ILE A 109 -3.16 18.99 17.09
CA ILE A 109 -3.46 20.23 16.35
C ILE A 109 -2.69 20.28 15.03
N ASP A 110 -1.40 19.88 15.03
CA ASP A 110 -0.61 19.82 13.80
C ASP A 110 -1.15 18.80 12.79
N TRP A 111 -1.62 17.62 13.25
CA TRP A 111 -2.28 16.66 12.37
C TRP A 111 -3.56 17.24 11.78
N MET A 112 -4.42 17.85 12.61
CA MET A 112 -5.64 18.51 12.16
C MET A 112 -5.35 19.59 11.12
N LEU A 113 -4.30 20.39 11.29
CA LEU A 113 -3.94 21.45 10.34
C LEU A 113 -3.32 20.92 9.04
N ASN A 114 -2.53 19.85 9.11
CA ASN A 114 -1.83 19.31 7.94
C ASN A 114 -2.73 18.42 7.05
N ILE A 115 -3.79 17.83 7.61
CA ILE A 115 -4.75 17.04 6.84
C ILE A 115 -5.57 17.97 5.91
N PRO A 116 -5.72 17.63 4.61
CA PRO A 116 -6.35 18.52 3.64
C PRO A 116 -7.89 18.47 3.67
N TRP A 117 -8.53 19.41 4.36
CA TRP A 117 -10.01 19.49 4.46
C TRP A 117 -10.69 20.03 3.20
N LYS A 118 -10.14 21.09 2.60
CA LYS A 118 -10.77 21.81 1.46
C LYS A 118 -9.97 21.71 0.15
N LYS A 119 -8.65 21.62 0.24
CA LYS A 119 -7.74 21.72 -0.92
C LYS A 119 -7.88 20.50 -1.83
N LYS A 120 -8.25 20.71 -3.10
CA LYS A 120 -8.40 19.67 -4.12
C LYS A 120 -7.50 19.94 -5.34
N SER A 121 -7.00 18.87 -5.95
CA SER A 121 -6.38 18.89 -7.27
C SER A 121 -7.44 19.07 -8.37
N LYS A 122 -7.08 19.76 -9.46
CA LYS A 122 -7.95 19.95 -10.62
C LYS A 122 -8.02 18.64 -11.42
N ILE A 123 -9.16 17.96 -11.37
CA ILE A 123 -9.38 16.70 -12.07
C ILE A 123 -9.52 16.96 -13.57
N ARG A 124 -8.84 16.13 -14.37
CA ARG A 124 -8.99 16.08 -15.83
C ARG A 124 -9.90 14.90 -16.19
N SER A 125 -10.91 15.16 -17.04
CA SER A 125 -11.95 14.19 -17.42
C SER A 125 -12.00 13.92 -18.94
N ASP A 126 -10.85 14.11 -19.60
CA ASP A 126 -10.70 13.91 -21.04
C ASP A 126 -10.24 12.48 -21.31
N LEU A 127 -11.13 11.66 -21.90
CA LEU A 127 -10.88 10.24 -22.14
C LEU A 127 -9.86 10.00 -23.26
N ASN A 128 -9.84 10.86 -24.29
CA ASN A 128 -8.89 10.71 -25.40
C ASN A 128 -7.46 10.87 -24.88
N LYS A 129 -7.26 11.91 -24.07
CA LYS A 129 -5.98 12.15 -23.40
C LYS A 129 -5.63 11.11 -22.35
N ALA A 130 -6.63 10.48 -21.72
CA ALA A 130 -6.38 9.34 -20.83
C ALA A 130 -5.87 8.13 -21.61
N SER A 131 -6.45 7.84 -22.78
CA SER A 131 -5.96 6.80 -23.69
C SER A 131 -4.52 7.08 -24.13
N GLU A 132 -4.23 8.28 -24.62
CA GLU A 132 -2.87 8.68 -25.03
C GLU A 132 -1.84 8.47 -23.92
N VAL A 133 -2.17 8.84 -22.68
CA VAL A 133 -1.31 8.65 -21.51
C VAL A 133 -1.08 7.17 -21.18
N LEU A 134 -2.11 6.34 -21.27
CA LEU A 134 -2.01 4.90 -21.03
C LEU A 134 -1.20 4.20 -22.14
N ASP A 135 -1.33 4.64 -23.39
CA ASP A 135 -0.60 4.11 -24.54
C ASP A 135 0.87 4.56 -24.59
N GLU A 136 1.14 5.78 -24.09
CA GLU A 136 2.50 6.27 -23.92
C GLU A 136 3.25 5.42 -22.90
N ASP A 137 2.67 5.17 -21.73
CA ASP A 137 3.37 4.51 -20.61
C ASP A 137 3.40 2.98 -20.70
N HIS A 138 2.42 2.34 -21.36
CA HIS A 138 2.29 0.89 -21.40
C HIS A 138 2.13 0.36 -22.82
N PHE A 139 2.92 -0.66 -23.16
CA PHE A 139 2.81 -1.36 -24.44
C PHE A 139 1.82 -2.52 -24.34
N GLY A 140 0.96 -2.67 -25.35
CA GLY A 140 -0.10 -3.69 -25.38
C GLY A 140 -1.18 -3.42 -24.33
N LEU A 141 -1.68 -4.49 -23.70
CA LEU A 141 -2.72 -4.43 -22.65
C LEU A 141 -4.03 -3.76 -23.12
N GLU A 142 -4.41 -3.95 -24.38
CA GLU A 142 -5.57 -3.28 -24.98
C GLU A 142 -6.86 -3.49 -24.16
N GLU A 143 -7.17 -4.74 -23.81
CA GLU A 143 -8.37 -5.07 -23.01
C GLU A 143 -8.34 -4.39 -21.62
N VAL A 144 -7.16 -4.33 -20.98
CA VAL A 144 -6.99 -3.72 -19.65
C VAL A 144 -7.14 -2.21 -19.73
N LYS A 145 -6.57 -1.57 -20.77
CA LYS A 145 -6.70 -0.14 -21.01
C LYS A 145 -8.14 0.25 -21.33
N GLU A 146 -8.83 -0.54 -22.16
CA GLU A 146 -10.24 -0.33 -22.50
C GLU A 146 -11.12 -0.37 -21.24
N ARG A 147 -10.94 -1.38 -20.38
CA ARG A 147 -11.64 -1.47 -19.09
C ARG A 147 -11.37 -0.27 -18.17
N ILE A 148 -10.13 0.21 -18.11
CA ILE A 148 -9.80 1.43 -17.35
C ILE A 148 -10.52 2.64 -17.93
N LEU A 149 -10.58 2.77 -19.26
CA LEU A 149 -11.29 3.86 -19.93
C LEU A 149 -12.81 3.80 -19.70
N GLU A 150 -13.41 2.61 -19.70
CA GLU A 150 -14.82 2.39 -19.31
C GLU A 150 -15.08 2.90 -17.90
N TYR A 151 -14.22 2.53 -16.94
CA TYR A 151 -14.32 2.98 -15.55
C TYR A 151 -14.23 4.52 -15.44
N LEU A 152 -13.26 5.13 -16.13
CA LEU A 152 -13.10 6.59 -16.16
C LEU A 152 -14.28 7.29 -16.85
N ALA A 153 -14.90 6.66 -17.85
CA ALA A 153 -16.09 7.19 -18.52
C ALA A 153 -17.31 7.23 -17.58
N VAL A 154 -17.49 6.20 -16.76
CA VAL A 154 -18.53 6.20 -15.71
C VAL A 154 -18.25 7.31 -14.68
N GLN A 155 -16.99 7.46 -14.25
CA GLN A 155 -16.60 8.51 -13.31
C GLN A 155 -16.85 9.92 -13.86
N LYS A 156 -16.69 10.14 -15.18
CA LYS A 156 -17.00 11.43 -15.81
C LYS A 156 -18.48 11.81 -15.68
N ARG A 157 -19.37 10.81 -15.68
CA ARG A 157 -20.83 11.02 -15.62
C ARG A 157 -21.33 11.22 -14.18
N VAL A 158 -20.71 10.57 -13.20
CA VAL A 158 -21.18 10.56 -11.82
C VAL A 158 -20.26 11.40 -10.92
N LYS A 159 -20.82 12.39 -10.20
CA LYS A 159 -20.04 13.27 -9.30
C LYS A 159 -19.44 12.54 -8.09
N LYS A 160 -20.08 11.45 -7.63
CA LYS A 160 -19.60 10.58 -6.55
C LYS A 160 -19.67 9.13 -7.02
N LEU A 161 -18.53 8.46 -7.09
CA LEU A 161 -18.47 7.04 -7.43
C LEU A 161 -19.10 6.23 -6.28
N LYS A 162 -20.24 5.61 -6.58
CA LYS A 162 -20.79 4.50 -5.77
C LYS A 162 -20.43 3.14 -6.39
N GLY A 163 -19.56 3.14 -7.39
CA GLY A 163 -19.16 1.94 -8.12
C GLY A 163 -18.10 1.14 -7.37
N PRO A 164 -17.86 -0.10 -7.81
CA PRO A 164 -16.83 -0.97 -7.25
C PRO A 164 -15.44 -0.34 -7.38
N VAL A 165 -14.53 -0.74 -6.48
CA VAL A 165 -13.13 -0.29 -6.48
C VAL A 165 -12.34 -1.09 -7.50
N LEU A 166 -11.54 -0.42 -8.34
CA LEU A 166 -10.69 -1.08 -9.33
C LEU A 166 -9.63 -1.94 -8.64
N CYS A 167 -9.55 -3.23 -8.96
CA CYS A 167 -8.51 -4.14 -8.46
C CYS A 167 -7.75 -4.78 -9.61
N LEU A 168 -6.46 -4.43 -9.73
CA LEU A 168 -5.56 -4.96 -10.75
C LEU A 168 -4.90 -6.25 -10.21
N VAL A 169 -5.21 -7.39 -10.81
CA VAL A 169 -4.72 -8.71 -10.39
C VAL A 169 -3.81 -9.29 -11.46
N GLY A 170 -2.68 -9.86 -11.10
CA GLY A 170 -1.81 -10.54 -12.07
C GLY A 170 -0.46 -10.91 -11.47
N PRO A 171 0.44 -11.58 -12.21
CA PRO A 171 1.75 -11.95 -11.68
C PRO A 171 2.61 -10.71 -11.33
N PRO A 172 3.69 -10.88 -10.55
CA PRO A 172 4.60 -9.78 -10.26
C PRO A 172 5.31 -9.30 -11.52
N GLY A 173 5.52 -7.99 -11.64
CA GLY A 173 6.26 -7.40 -12.77
C GLY A 173 5.46 -7.18 -14.05
N VAL A 174 4.13 -7.30 -14.01
CA VAL A 174 3.25 -6.97 -15.16
C VAL A 174 2.88 -5.48 -15.26
N GLY A 175 3.40 -4.61 -14.39
CA GLY A 175 3.14 -3.16 -14.49
C GLY A 175 1.87 -2.66 -13.77
N LYS A 176 1.32 -3.41 -12.81
CA LYS A 176 0.16 -2.99 -12.00
C LYS A 176 0.35 -1.62 -11.32
N THR A 177 1.49 -1.44 -10.66
CA THR A 177 1.83 -0.18 -9.97
C THR A 177 1.99 0.98 -10.96
N SER A 178 2.64 0.73 -12.09
CA SER A 178 2.87 1.75 -13.12
C SER A 178 1.57 2.14 -13.83
N LEU A 179 0.62 1.22 -13.99
CA LEU A 179 -0.74 1.54 -14.46
C LEU A 179 -1.46 2.48 -13.48
N GLY A 180 -1.35 2.25 -12.17
CA GLY A 180 -1.88 3.17 -11.16
C GLY A 180 -1.29 4.58 -11.26
N GLU A 181 0.02 4.69 -11.53
CA GLU A 181 0.70 5.97 -11.79
C GLU A 181 0.18 6.65 -13.07
N SER A 182 0.00 5.89 -14.16
CA SER A 182 -0.56 6.40 -15.42
C SER A 182 -2.01 6.87 -15.27
N ILE A 183 -2.85 6.17 -14.50
CA ILE A 183 -4.23 6.61 -14.19
C ILE A 183 -4.21 7.93 -13.42
N ALA A 184 -3.30 8.07 -12.43
CA ALA A 184 -3.15 9.32 -11.69
C ALA A 184 -2.70 10.48 -12.59
N ARG A 185 -1.75 10.22 -13.50
CA ARG A 185 -1.26 11.18 -14.50
C ARG A 185 -2.37 11.58 -15.48
N ALA A 186 -3.14 10.61 -16.00
CA ALA A 186 -4.25 10.83 -16.91
C ALA A 186 -5.36 11.70 -16.28
N THR A 187 -5.70 11.43 -15.02
CA THR A 187 -6.75 12.16 -14.27
C THR A 187 -6.24 13.43 -13.59
N ASN A 188 -4.95 13.73 -13.67
CA ASN A 188 -4.27 14.83 -13.00
C ASN A 188 -4.47 14.85 -11.47
N ARG A 189 -4.46 13.65 -10.87
CA ARG A 189 -4.51 13.46 -9.41
C ARG A 189 -3.09 13.25 -8.87
N LYS A 190 -2.84 13.65 -7.62
CA LYS A 190 -1.60 13.27 -6.94
C LYS A 190 -1.60 11.76 -6.69
N PHE A 191 -0.52 11.09 -7.06
CA PHE A 191 -0.34 9.66 -6.85
C PHE A 191 0.18 9.37 -5.44
N VAL A 192 -0.42 8.39 -4.78
CA VAL A 192 -0.04 7.93 -3.44
C VAL A 192 -0.01 6.42 -3.44
N ARG A 193 1.11 5.86 -2.98
CA ARG A 193 1.25 4.40 -2.80
C ARG A 193 1.30 4.02 -1.32
N MET A 194 0.53 3.01 -0.96
CA MET A 194 0.51 2.37 0.35
C MET A 194 0.55 0.86 0.17
N SER A 195 1.56 0.22 0.75
CA SER A 195 1.69 -1.24 0.75
C SER A 195 0.86 -1.82 1.88
N LEU A 196 0.02 -2.80 1.57
CA LEU A 196 -0.77 -3.60 2.50
C LEU A 196 -0.13 -4.97 2.79
N GLY A 197 0.92 -5.32 2.05
CA GLY A 197 1.70 -6.53 2.31
C GLY A 197 2.28 -6.54 3.72
N GLY A 198 1.93 -7.58 4.50
CA GLY A 198 2.38 -7.75 5.88
C GLY A 198 1.64 -6.90 6.91
N VAL A 199 0.58 -6.19 6.53
CA VAL A 199 -0.32 -5.53 7.48
C VAL A 199 -1.12 -6.60 8.22
N ARG A 200 -1.12 -6.51 9.55
CA ARG A 200 -1.81 -7.45 10.43
C ARG A 200 -2.68 -6.78 11.50
N ASP A 201 -2.46 -5.49 11.73
CA ASP A 201 -3.16 -4.73 12.77
C ASP A 201 -4.04 -3.66 12.10
N GLU A 202 -5.29 -3.58 12.54
CA GLU A 202 -6.25 -2.56 12.19
C GLU A 202 -5.75 -1.15 12.52
N ALA A 203 -4.94 -1.00 13.58
CA ALA A 203 -4.38 0.29 13.97
C ALA A 203 -3.49 0.91 12.86
N GLU A 204 -2.97 0.13 11.92
CA GLU A 204 -2.26 0.70 10.77
C GLU A 204 -3.18 1.48 9.82
N ILE A 205 -4.48 1.16 9.81
CA ILE A 205 -5.50 1.80 8.98
C ILE A 205 -6.25 2.88 9.77
N ARG A 206 -6.76 2.57 10.96
CA ARG A 206 -7.57 3.47 11.81
C ARG A 206 -6.76 4.27 12.84
N GLY A 207 -5.46 4.02 12.96
CA GLY A 207 -4.61 4.69 13.96
C GLY A 207 -4.80 4.17 15.39
N HIS A 208 -4.01 4.74 16.29
CA HIS A 208 -4.09 4.44 17.73
C HIS A 208 -4.93 5.49 18.46
N ARG A 209 -5.62 5.06 19.52
CA ARG A 209 -6.25 6.00 20.45
C ARG A 209 -5.21 6.96 21.03
N ARG A 210 -5.61 8.21 21.28
CA ARG A 210 -4.77 9.30 21.79
C ARG A 210 -4.46 9.18 23.30
N THR A 211 -3.91 8.04 23.71
CA THR A 211 -3.60 7.75 25.12
C THR A 211 -2.11 7.79 25.45
N TYR A 212 -1.22 7.74 24.46
CA TYR A 212 0.23 7.69 24.67
C TYR A 212 0.98 8.71 23.79
N ILE A 213 2.17 9.12 24.24
CA ILE A 213 3.04 10.09 23.55
C ILE A 213 3.44 9.60 22.13
N GLY A 214 3.37 8.29 21.87
CA GLY A 214 3.62 7.67 20.57
C GLY A 214 2.37 7.36 19.73
N SER A 215 1.18 7.77 20.15
CA SER A 215 -0.04 7.55 19.38
C SER A 215 0.01 8.32 18.06
N MET A 216 -0.29 7.62 16.96
CA MET A 216 -0.24 8.16 15.61
C MET A 216 -1.56 7.87 14.88
N PRO A 217 -1.99 8.76 13.96
CA PRO A 217 -3.13 8.49 13.10
C PRO A 217 -2.81 7.35 12.12
N GLY A 218 -3.85 6.77 11.52
CA GLY A 218 -3.71 5.71 10.54
C GLY A 218 -2.87 6.13 9.32
N ARG A 219 -2.28 5.14 8.63
CA ARG A 219 -1.41 5.38 7.47
C ARG A 219 -2.10 6.17 6.36
N ILE A 220 -3.42 6.05 6.20
CA ILE A 220 -4.21 6.79 5.21
C ILE A 220 -4.15 8.30 5.50
N LEU A 221 -4.48 8.71 6.72
CA LEU A 221 -4.42 10.12 7.13
C LEU A 221 -2.98 10.66 7.09
N GLN A 222 -1.99 9.86 7.51
CA GLN A 222 -0.58 10.25 7.41
C GLN A 222 -0.16 10.54 5.96
N LYS A 223 -0.61 9.73 5.00
CA LYS A 223 -0.32 9.92 3.57
C LYS A 223 -1.09 11.09 2.98
N LEU A 224 -2.33 11.32 3.40
CA LEU A 224 -3.11 12.50 3.02
C LEU A 224 -2.44 13.79 3.47
N SER A 225 -1.99 13.85 4.72
CA SER A 225 -1.21 14.97 5.26
C SER A 225 0.04 15.26 4.40
N LYS A 226 0.81 14.23 4.02
CA LYS A 226 1.99 14.39 3.13
C LYS A 226 1.64 14.88 1.72
N THR A 227 0.47 14.54 1.20
CA THR A 227 0.08 14.91 -0.17
C THR A 227 -0.54 16.29 -0.27
N GLY A 228 -1.21 16.72 0.80
CA GLY A 228 -1.82 18.04 0.94
C GLY A 228 -3.00 18.28 -0.01
N VAL A 229 -3.68 17.23 -0.47
CA VAL A 229 -4.90 17.32 -1.29
C VAL A 229 -5.94 16.30 -0.83
N LYS A 230 -7.23 16.64 -0.89
CA LYS A 230 -8.35 15.77 -0.48
C LYS A 230 -8.69 14.67 -1.48
N ASN A 231 -8.37 14.86 -2.77
CA ASN A 231 -8.77 13.97 -3.87
C ASN A 231 -7.60 13.28 -4.62
N PRO A 232 -6.57 12.74 -3.94
CA PRO A 232 -5.51 11.98 -4.60
C PRO A 232 -6.03 10.64 -5.16
N LEU A 233 -5.17 9.97 -5.92
CA LEU A 233 -5.31 8.55 -6.25
C LEU A 233 -4.47 7.74 -5.25
N PHE A 234 -5.13 6.87 -4.50
CA PHE A 234 -4.50 5.93 -3.57
C PHE A 234 -4.38 4.56 -4.23
N LEU A 235 -3.14 4.12 -4.43
CA LEU A 235 -2.81 2.76 -4.82
C LEU A 235 -2.54 1.92 -3.57
N LEU A 236 -3.44 0.99 -3.28
CA LEU A 236 -3.33 -0.02 -2.22
C LEU A 236 -2.67 -1.27 -2.80
N ASP A 237 -1.38 -1.44 -2.50
CA ASP A 237 -0.51 -2.44 -3.11
C ASP A 237 -0.51 -3.74 -2.28
N GLU A 238 -0.55 -4.90 -2.93
CA GLU A 238 -0.46 -6.23 -2.30
C GLU A 238 -1.58 -6.55 -1.28
N ILE A 239 -2.84 -6.30 -1.66
CA ILE A 239 -4.00 -6.60 -0.80
C ILE A 239 -4.16 -8.10 -0.50
N ASP A 240 -3.64 -8.98 -1.35
CA ASP A 240 -3.64 -10.43 -1.17
C ASP A 240 -2.63 -10.91 -0.11
N LYS A 241 -1.75 -10.04 0.38
CA LYS A 241 -0.73 -10.36 1.39
C LYS A 241 -1.03 -9.80 2.78
N MET A 242 -2.28 -9.42 3.02
CA MET A 242 -2.74 -9.04 4.36
C MET A 242 -2.86 -10.27 5.23
N GLY A 243 -2.35 -10.19 6.46
CA GLY A 243 -2.47 -11.26 7.44
C GLY A 243 -3.68 -11.04 8.34
N MET A 244 -4.34 -12.12 8.72
CA MET A 244 -5.29 -12.10 9.83
C MET A 244 -4.53 -12.43 11.12
N ASP A 245 -4.51 -11.50 12.08
CA ASP A 245 -4.02 -11.76 13.44
C ASP A 245 -5.21 -11.78 14.42
N PHE A 246 -5.02 -12.39 15.59
CA PHE A 246 -6.03 -12.47 16.66
C PHE A 246 -6.48 -11.12 17.24
N ARG A 247 -5.82 -10.00 16.90
CA ARG A 247 -6.04 -8.67 17.50
C ARG A 247 -7.01 -7.77 16.73
N GLY A 248 -7.52 -8.22 15.59
CA GLY A 248 -8.45 -7.46 14.75
C GLY A 248 -8.30 -7.89 13.29
N ASP A 249 -9.32 -7.59 12.49
CA ASP A 249 -9.31 -7.87 11.06
C ASP A 249 -9.00 -6.59 10.26
N PRO A 250 -7.78 -6.43 9.72
CA PRO A 250 -7.44 -5.27 8.90
C PRO A 250 -8.31 -5.17 7.63
N ALA A 251 -8.88 -6.28 7.15
CA ALA A 251 -9.80 -6.25 6.02
C ALA A 251 -11.10 -5.50 6.36
N SER A 252 -11.62 -5.67 7.58
CA SER A 252 -12.78 -4.93 8.08
C SER A 252 -12.54 -3.41 8.13
N ALA A 253 -11.34 -2.98 8.53
CA ALA A 253 -10.98 -1.57 8.52
C ALA A 253 -10.82 -1.00 7.09
N LEU A 254 -10.34 -1.79 6.15
CA LEU A 254 -10.32 -1.40 4.74
C LEU A 254 -11.71 -1.34 4.11
N LEU A 255 -12.65 -2.18 4.55
CA LEU A 255 -14.02 -2.12 4.04
C LEU A 255 -14.66 -0.76 4.33
N GLU A 256 -14.50 -0.22 5.53
CA GLU A 256 -15.01 1.12 5.86
C GLU A 256 -14.40 2.22 4.95
N VAL A 257 -13.12 2.08 4.61
CA VAL A 257 -12.40 3.02 3.74
C VAL A 257 -12.86 2.90 2.27
N LEU A 258 -13.07 1.67 1.80
CA LEU A 258 -13.34 1.37 0.40
C LEU A 258 -14.83 1.45 0.05
N ASP A 259 -15.72 1.22 1.02
CA ASP A 259 -17.15 1.23 0.82
C ASP A 259 -17.66 2.67 0.60
N PRO A 260 -18.22 3.00 -0.59
CA PRO A 260 -18.80 4.32 -0.85
C PRO A 260 -19.93 4.72 0.10
N GLU A 261 -20.56 3.77 0.78
CA GLU A 261 -21.60 4.04 1.77
C GLU A 261 -21.06 4.43 3.14
N GLN A 262 -19.81 4.06 3.48
CA GLN A 262 -19.24 4.32 4.81
C GLN A 262 -18.09 5.33 4.78
N ASN A 263 -17.35 5.43 3.67
CA ASN A 263 -16.11 6.20 3.59
C ASN A 263 -16.26 7.72 3.77
N HIS A 264 -17.48 8.24 3.75
CA HIS A 264 -17.79 9.65 3.99
C HIS A 264 -17.77 10.01 5.49
N THR A 265 -17.89 9.02 6.37
CA THR A 265 -17.84 9.11 7.84
C THR A 265 -16.72 8.25 8.41
N PHE A 266 -15.58 8.14 7.70
CA PHE A 266 -14.46 7.31 8.18
C PHE A 266 -13.94 7.86 9.51
N ASN A 267 -13.93 7.00 10.54
CA ASN A 267 -13.53 7.39 11.89
C ASN A 267 -12.14 6.84 12.23
N ASP A 268 -11.15 7.72 12.36
CA ASP A 268 -9.82 7.37 12.83
C ASP A 268 -9.75 7.50 14.36
N HIS A 269 -9.21 6.49 15.04
CA HIS A 269 -9.12 6.43 16.51
C HIS A 269 -8.27 7.55 17.12
N TYR A 270 -7.32 8.12 16.36
CA TYR A 270 -6.49 9.23 16.81
C TYR A 270 -7.22 10.56 16.61
N LEU A 271 -7.87 10.74 15.45
CA LEU A 271 -8.54 11.98 15.09
C LEU A 271 -9.85 12.18 15.88
N GLU A 272 -10.57 11.07 16.11
CA GLU A 272 -11.85 11.01 16.81
C GLU A 272 -12.90 12.00 16.23
N VAL A 273 -12.82 12.27 14.92
CA VAL A 273 -13.80 13.00 14.13
C VAL A 273 -13.90 12.33 12.77
N ASP A 274 -15.08 12.41 12.18
CA ASP A 274 -15.34 11.80 10.89
C ASP A 274 -14.61 12.56 9.78
N TYR A 275 -13.89 11.81 8.95
CA TYR A 275 -13.16 12.34 7.81
C TYR A 275 -13.72 11.78 6.49
N ASP A 276 -14.09 12.66 5.58
CA ASP A 276 -14.70 12.29 4.31
C ASP A 276 -13.65 11.85 3.27
N LEU A 277 -13.56 10.55 3.03
CA LEU A 277 -12.69 9.92 2.02
C LEU A 277 -13.36 9.76 0.65
N SER A 278 -14.63 10.18 0.47
CA SER A 278 -15.40 9.90 -0.75
C SER A 278 -14.85 10.55 -2.04
N ASP A 279 -14.00 11.56 -1.92
CA ASP A 279 -13.34 12.24 -3.06
C ASP A 279 -12.05 11.52 -3.53
N ILE A 280 -11.54 10.57 -2.75
CA ILE A 280 -10.32 9.81 -3.05
C ILE A 280 -10.64 8.72 -4.07
N MET A 281 -9.75 8.56 -5.05
CA MET A 281 -9.83 7.42 -5.97
C MET A 281 -8.96 6.29 -5.46
N PHE A 282 -9.57 5.20 -5.01
CA PHE A 282 -8.86 4.00 -4.60
C PHE A 282 -8.65 3.06 -5.78
N VAL A 283 -7.44 2.50 -5.89
CA VAL A 283 -7.09 1.43 -6.82
C VAL A 283 -6.31 0.40 -6.02
N CYS A 284 -6.70 -0.87 -6.11
CA CYS A 284 -6.06 -1.98 -5.43
C CYS A 284 -5.17 -2.76 -6.41
N THR A 285 -4.12 -3.38 -5.90
CA THR A 285 -3.35 -4.39 -6.65
C THR A 285 -3.28 -5.69 -5.84
N ALA A 286 -3.28 -6.81 -6.56
CA ALA A 286 -3.03 -8.13 -5.99
C ALA A 286 -2.13 -8.96 -6.91
N ASN A 287 -1.41 -9.94 -6.33
CA ASN A 287 -0.67 -10.91 -7.13
C ASN A 287 -1.47 -12.19 -7.41
N SER A 288 -2.43 -12.50 -6.54
CA SER A 288 -3.30 -13.66 -6.64
C SER A 288 -4.74 -13.29 -6.30
N MET A 289 -5.67 -14.21 -6.61
CA MET A 289 -7.09 -14.08 -6.24
C MET A 289 -7.36 -14.41 -4.76
N ASN A 290 -6.32 -14.60 -3.94
CA ASN A 290 -6.45 -14.88 -2.51
C ASN A 290 -6.74 -13.58 -1.73
N ILE A 291 -7.80 -12.88 -2.11
CA ILE A 291 -8.25 -11.65 -1.46
C ILE A 291 -9.40 -12.03 -0.51
N PRO A 292 -9.52 -11.40 0.67
CA PRO A 292 -10.67 -11.62 1.55
C PRO A 292 -12.00 -11.43 0.80
N THR A 293 -12.91 -12.39 0.93
CA THR A 293 -14.17 -12.43 0.16
C THR A 293 -15.02 -11.18 0.35
N ALA A 294 -15.04 -10.63 1.56
CA ALA A 294 -15.77 -9.39 1.87
C ALA A 294 -15.29 -8.19 1.03
N LEU A 295 -14.00 -8.14 0.70
CA LEU A 295 -13.42 -7.09 -0.16
C LEU A 295 -13.67 -7.40 -1.64
N LEU A 296 -13.63 -8.67 -2.03
CA LEU A 296 -13.82 -9.13 -3.41
C LEU A 296 -15.17 -8.67 -3.98
N ASP A 297 -16.25 -8.77 -3.20
CA ASP A 297 -17.61 -8.39 -3.60
C ASP A 297 -17.80 -6.88 -3.84
N ARG A 298 -16.83 -6.06 -3.43
CA ARG A 298 -16.81 -4.60 -3.59
C ARG A 298 -15.80 -4.14 -4.65
N MET A 299 -15.15 -5.07 -5.34
CA MET A 299 -14.09 -4.80 -6.31
C MET A 299 -14.46 -5.20 -7.72
N GLU A 300 -14.00 -4.40 -8.68
CA GLU A 300 -14.00 -4.73 -10.09
C GLU A 300 -12.62 -5.29 -10.44
N ILE A 301 -12.57 -6.58 -10.74
CA ILE A 301 -11.32 -7.30 -10.95
C ILE A 301 -10.92 -7.18 -12.41
N ILE A 302 -9.75 -6.59 -12.65
CA ILE A 302 -9.10 -6.58 -13.95
C ILE A 302 -7.87 -7.46 -13.88
N THR A 303 -7.89 -8.56 -14.64
CA THR A 303 -6.79 -9.51 -14.70
C THR A 303 -5.78 -9.08 -15.74
N LEU A 304 -4.54 -8.89 -15.32
CA LEU A 304 -3.40 -8.60 -16.18
C LEU A 304 -2.66 -9.92 -16.45
N PRO A 305 -2.69 -10.43 -17.69
CA PRO A 305 -1.91 -11.60 -18.04
C PRO A 305 -0.42 -11.30 -18.02
N GLY A 306 0.39 -12.36 -18.16
CA GLY A 306 1.80 -12.23 -18.48
C GLY A 306 2.01 -11.68 -19.89
N TYR A 307 3.24 -11.29 -20.20
CA TYR A 307 3.62 -10.81 -21.52
C TYR A 307 4.17 -11.92 -22.39
N THR A 308 3.85 -11.87 -23.68
CA THR A 308 4.49 -12.68 -24.72
C THR A 308 5.95 -12.26 -24.93
N GLU A 309 6.75 -13.10 -25.59
CA GLU A 309 8.15 -12.82 -25.85
C GLU A 309 8.35 -11.51 -26.63
N ASP A 310 7.55 -11.30 -27.69
CA ASP A 310 7.63 -10.10 -28.52
C ASP A 310 7.16 -8.85 -27.77
N GLU A 311 6.14 -8.95 -26.92
CA GLU A 311 5.72 -7.86 -26.03
C GLU A 311 6.85 -7.48 -25.06
N LYS A 312 7.51 -8.46 -24.43
CA LYS A 312 8.64 -8.19 -23.52
C LYS A 312 9.80 -7.51 -24.23
N VAL A 313 10.12 -7.90 -25.47
CA VAL A 313 11.15 -7.22 -26.28
C VAL A 313 10.78 -5.76 -26.50
N ASN A 314 9.53 -5.48 -26.90
CA ASN A 314 9.06 -4.12 -27.12
C ASN A 314 9.03 -3.28 -25.83
N ILE A 315 8.62 -3.87 -24.71
CA ILE A 315 8.63 -3.22 -23.38
C ILE A 315 10.06 -2.89 -22.96
N ALA A 316 11.00 -3.81 -23.18
CA ALA A 316 12.40 -3.61 -22.84
C ALA A 316 13.03 -2.47 -23.65
N GLU A 317 12.78 -2.46 -24.96
CA GLU A 317 13.29 -1.44 -25.89
C GLU A 317 12.74 -0.05 -25.59
N LYS A 318 11.41 0.07 -25.47
CA LYS A 318 10.74 1.36 -25.27
C LYS A 318 10.95 1.94 -23.88
N TYR A 319 10.92 1.10 -22.84
CA TYR A 319 10.84 1.58 -21.45
C TYR A 319 12.02 1.16 -20.59
N LEU A 320 12.29 -0.15 -20.47
CA LEU A 320 13.21 -0.64 -19.44
C LEU A 320 14.65 -0.18 -19.69
N ILE A 321 15.13 -0.23 -20.94
CA ILE A 321 16.49 0.18 -21.27
C ILE A 321 16.67 1.68 -21.02
N HIS A 322 15.73 2.52 -21.48
CA HIS A 322 15.82 3.96 -21.27
C HIS A 322 15.76 4.32 -19.76
N LYS A 323 14.84 3.70 -19.02
CA LYS A 323 14.72 3.85 -17.57
C LYS A 323 16.00 3.45 -16.84
N GLN A 324 16.60 2.31 -17.19
CA GLN A 324 17.82 1.84 -16.56
C GLN A 324 19.05 2.66 -16.95
N LYS A 325 19.14 3.16 -18.20
CA LYS A 325 20.19 4.13 -18.60
C LYS A 325 20.15 5.37 -17.71
N LYS A 326 18.96 5.99 -17.57
CA LYS A 326 18.76 7.18 -16.73
C LYS A 326 19.10 6.91 -15.27
N ASN A 327 18.64 5.80 -14.70
CA ASN A 327 18.88 5.45 -13.29
C ASN A 327 20.35 5.17 -12.97
N ASN A 328 21.13 4.69 -13.95
CA ASN A 328 22.56 4.39 -13.77
C ASN A 328 23.47 5.50 -14.33
N GLY A 329 22.91 6.62 -14.80
CA GLY A 329 23.67 7.75 -15.33
C GLY A 329 24.41 7.48 -16.64
N ILE A 330 23.94 6.55 -17.46
CA ILE A 330 24.53 6.21 -18.76
C ILE A 330 24.00 7.17 -19.83
N GLY A 331 24.88 7.81 -20.60
CA GLY A 331 24.50 8.62 -21.76
C GLY A 331 23.76 7.81 -22.85
N GLU A 332 22.91 8.44 -23.66
CA GLU A 332 22.11 7.71 -24.65
C GLU A 332 22.97 6.91 -25.64
N ASP A 333 24.12 7.46 -26.02
CA ASP A 333 25.06 6.89 -26.98
C ASP A 333 26.07 5.89 -26.39
N GLU A 334 26.11 5.71 -25.07
CA GLU A 334 27.12 4.85 -24.44
C GLU A 334 26.76 3.36 -24.47
N LEU A 335 25.47 3.02 -24.62
CA LEU A 335 24.99 1.65 -24.59
C LEU A 335 23.95 1.39 -25.69
N SER A 336 24.20 0.39 -26.53
CA SER A 336 23.21 -0.13 -27.47
C SER A 336 23.03 -1.64 -27.27
N ILE A 337 21.77 -2.06 -27.14
CA ILE A 337 21.40 -3.48 -27.01
C ILE A 337 20.52 -3.81 -28.21
N SER A 338 20.89 -4.85 -28.97
CA SER A 338 20.11 -5.26 -30.14
C SER A 338 18.85 -6.06 -29.73
N LYS A 339 17.81 -6.08 -30.58
CA LYS A 339 16.58 -6.86 -30.32
C LYS A 339 16.87 -8.35 -30.08
N ASN A 340 17.77 -8.94 -30.88
CA ASN A 340 18.18 -10.34 -30.71
C ASN A 340 18.85 -10.57 -29.34
N THR A 341 19.63 -9.61 -28.85
CA THR A 341 20.24 -9.68 -27.52
C THR A 341 19.20 -9.61 -26.40
N ILE A 342 18.16 -8.79 -26.54
CA ILE A 342 17.04 -8.75 -25.59
C ILE A 342 16.31 -10.09 -25.60
N LYS A 343 16.09 -10.66 -26.78
CA LYS A 343 15.45 -11.97 -26.97
C LYS A 343 16.20 -13.09 -26.25
N ASP A 344 17.51 -13.17 -26.43
CA ASP A 344 18.36 -14.15 -25.73
C ASP A 344 18.37 -13.93 -24.22
N LEU A 345 18.32 -12.66 -23.78
CA LEU A 345 18.24 -12.33 -22.38
C LEU A 345 16.92 -12.81 -21.75
N ILE A 346 15.81 -12.68 -22.48
CA ILE A 346 14.51 -13.21 -22.06
C ILE A 346 14.56 -14.74 -21.97
N ARG A 347 15.10 -15.43 -22.99
CA ARG A 347 15.12 -16.90 -23.09
C ARG A 347 16.04 -17.58 -22.08
N TYR A 348 17.28 -17.11 -21.93
CA TYR A 348 18.33 -17.85 -21.22
C TYR A 348 18.61 -17.32 -19.81
N PHE A 349 18.15 -16.10 -19.47
CA PHE A 349 18.48 -15.44 -18.20
C PHE A 349 17.27 -15.08 -17.33
N THR A 350 16.05 -15.20 -17.87
CA THR A 350 14.80 -14.92 -17.13
C THR A 350 13.79 -16.04 -17.31
N ARG A 351 12.98 -16.30 -16.27
CA ARG A 351 11.84 -17.23 -16.33
C ARG A 351 10.72 -16.68 -15.45
N GLU A 352 9.84 -15.89 -16.04
CA GLU A 352 8.73 -15.19 -15.37
C GLU A 352 7.64 -14.79 -16.37
N ALA A 353 6.41 -14.53 -15.94
CA ALA A 353 5.37 -13.92 -16.78
C ALA A 353 5.58 -12.41 -17.02
N GLY A 354 6.08 -11.68 -16.02
CA GLY A 354 6.31 -10.24 -16.09
C GLY A 354 7.67 -9.85 -16.68
N VAL A 355 8.13 -8.64 -16.33
CA VAL A 355 9.44 -8.10 -16.75
C VAL A 355 10.35 -7.67 -15.59
N ARG A 356 10.08 -8.13 -14.37
CA ARG A 356 10.84 -7.72 -13.17
C ARG A 356 12.27 -8.25 -13.17
N SER A 357 12.45 -9.52 -13.48
CA SER A 357 13.75 -10.17 -13.64
C SER A 357 14.47 -9.65 -14.89
N LEU A 358 13.72 -9.39 -15.98
CA LEU A 358 14.23 -8.73 -17.17
C LEU A 358 14.84 -7.35 -16.85
N GLU A 359 14.11 -6.50 -16.11
CA GLU A 359 14.61 -5.20 -15.66
C GLU A 359 15.88 -5.34 -14.78
N ARG A 360 15.93 -6.34 -13.89
CA ARG A 360 17.10 -6.61 -13.04
C ARG A 360 18.35 -6.97 -13.85
N GLU A 361 18.21 -7.81 -14.87
CA GLU A 361 19.33 -8.19 -15.73
C GLU A 361 19.80 -7.02 -16.61
N ILE A 362 18.88 -6.21 -17.15
CA ILE A 362 19.22 -4.97 -17.86
C ILE A 362 19.97 -3.99 -16.92
N ALA A 363 19.53 -3.86 -15.67
CA ALA A 363 20.20 -3.03 -14.67
C ALA A 363 21.61 -3.55 -14.35
N LYS A 364 21.80 -4.88 -14.29
CA LYS A 364 23.11 -5.51 -14.08
C LYS A 364 24.07 -5.22 -15.25
N ILE A 365 23.56 -5.29 -16.47
CA ILE A 365 24.29 -4.89 -17.68
C ILE A 365 24.73 -3.43 -17.59
N CYS A 366 23.79 -2.52 -17.29
CA CYS A 366 24.06 -1.09 -17.17
C CYS A 366 25.17 -0.80 -16.15
N ARG A 367 25.10 -1.39 -14.95
CA ARG A 367 26.15 -1.24 -13.92
C ARG A 367 27.53 -1.71 -14.38
N LYS A 368 27.60 -2.82 -15.12
CA LYS A 368 28.87 -3.33 -15.66
C LYS A 368 29.44 -2.42 -16.76
N VAL A 369 28.57 -1.83 -17.58
CA VAL A 369 28.97 -0.85 -18.60
C VAL A 369 29.53 0.40 -17.93
N VAL A 370 28.86 0.95 -16.92
CA VAL A 370 29.36 2.08 -16.12
C VAL A 370 30.72 1.75 -15.52
N LYS A 371 30.88 0.57 -14.90
CA LYS A 371 32.17 0.14 -14.35
C LYS A 371 33.28 0.11 -15.41
N LYS A 372 33.01 -0.42 -16.61
CA LYS A 372 33.99 -0.45 -17.71
C LYS A 372 34.33 0.95 -18.22
N ASN A 373 33.37 1.86 -18.28
CA ASN A 373 33.59 3.23 -18.75
C ASN A 373 34.22 4.14 -17.67
N ALA A 374 34.09 3.82 -16.39
CA ALA A 374 34.67 4.61 -15.29
C ALA A 374 36.21 4.64 -15.29
N GLU A 375 36.84 3.60 -15.83
CA GLU A 375 38.31 3.49 -15.92
C GLU A 375 38.89 4.22 -17.16
N VAL A 376 38.03 4.77 -18.03
CA VAL A 376 38.43 5.35 -19.32
C VAL A 376 38.14 6.86 -19.34
N GLN A 377 39.10 7.68 -19.78
CA GLN A 377 38.95 9.15 -19.83
C GLN A 377 37.81 9.64 -20.74
N LYS A 378 37.41 8.84 -21.74
CA LYS A 378 36.23 9.09 -22.58
C LYS A 378 35.39 7.81 -22.67
N PRO A 379 34.11 7.84 -22.26
CA PRO A 379 33.24 6.68 -22.35
C PRO A 379 33.09 6.25 -23.81
N LYS A 380 33.27 4.95 -24.07
CA LYS A 380 33.09 4.37 -25.41
C LYS A 380 31.67 3.83 -25.54
N LYS A 381 31.13 3.90 -26.76
CA LYS A 381 29.87 3.23 -27.11
C LYS A 381 30.07 1.72 -27.05
N ILE A 382 29.38 1.06 -26.12
CA ILE A 382 29.40 -0.39 -25.96
C ILE A 382 28.12 -0.95 -26.58
N SER A 383 28.28 -1.74 -27.64
CA SER A 383 27.19 -2.51 -28.23
C SER A 383 27.23 -3.94 -27.71
N ILE A 384 26.16 -4.37 -27.06
CA ILE A 384 26.06 -5.74 -26.53
C ILE A 384 25.41 -6.62 -27.59
N LYS A 385 26.11 -7.70 -27.92
CA LYS A 385 25.70 -8.75 -28.86
C LYS A 385 25.34 -10.02 -28.08
N PRO A 386 24.56 -10.95 -28.68
CA PRO A 386 24.25 -12.27 -28.11
C PRO A 386 25.46 -12.96 -27.44
N ASN A 387 26.55 -13.09 -28.18
CA ASN A 387 27.75 -13.81 -27.74
C ASN A 387 28.48 -13.16 -26.57
N THR A 388 28.25 -11.86 -26.34
CA THR A 388 28.88 -11.11 -25.24
C THR A 388 28.03 -11.07 -23.98
N LEU A 389 26.79 -11.58 -24.01
CA LEU A 389 25.87 -11.53 -22.87
C LEU A 389 26.45 -12.20 -21.62
N GLU A 390 27.18 -13.30 -21.78
CA GLU A 390 27.72 -14.07 -20.66
C GLU A 390 28.74 -13.27 -19.84
N ASP A 391 29.53 -12.40 -20.49
CA ASP A 391 30.46 -11.49 -19.81
C ASP A 391 29.73 -10.52 -18.85
N TYR A 392 28.48 -10.18 -19.16
CA TYR A 392 27.67 -9.25 -18.38
C TYR A 392 26.72 -9.95 -17.40
N CYS A 393 25.98 -10.94 -17.85
CA CYS A 393 24.96 -11.62 -17.05
C CYS A 393 25.49 -12.86 -16.30
N GLY A 394 26.65 -13.40 -16.68
CA GLY A 394 27.17 -14.68 -16.18
C GLY A 394 26.77 -15.84 -17.09
N VAL A 395 26.95 -17.07 -16.62
CA VAL A 395 26.51 -18.27 -17.35
C VAL A 395 24.99 -18.26 -17.56
N ARG A 396 24.53 -18.88 -18.66
CA ARG A 396 23.10 -19.08 -18.94
C ARG A 396 22.46 -19.81 -17.76
N LYS A 397 21.28 -19.35 -17.34
CA LYS A 397 20.57 -19.89 -16.18
C LYS A 397 19.48 -20.89 -16.57
N TYR A 398 18.95 -20.73 -17.78
CA TYR A 398 17.84 -21.52 -18.30
C TYR A 398 18.18 -22.04 -19.69
N GLU A 399 17.67 -23.21 -19.98
CA GLU A 399 17.66 -23.80 -21.32
C GLU A 399 16.34 -23.44 -22.01
N PHE A 400 16.40 -23.18 -23.32
CA PHE A 400 15.25 -22.77 -24.12
C PHE A 400 15.25 -23.56 -25.42
N GLY A 401 14.11 -24.16 -25.76
CA GLY A 401 13.92 -24.87 -27.02
C GLY A 401 14.14 -26.39 -26.96
N GLU A 402 14.46 -26.97 -25.80
CA GLU A 402 14.47 -28.43 -25.64
C GLU A 402 13.05 -28.93 -25.31
N ALA A 403 12.12 -28.76 -26.25
CA ALA A 403 11.21 -29.89 -26.46
C ALA A 403 12.13 -31.00 -26.96
N GLU A 404 12.15 -32.15 -26.30
CA GLU A 404 13.00 -33.25 -26.78
C GLU A 404 12.65 -33.48 -28.25
N GLU A 405 13.59 -33.22 -29.17
CA GLU A 405 13.32 -33.24 -30.62
C GLU A 405 12.89 -34.62 -31.13
N ASN A 406 13.04 -35.66 -30.30
CA ASN A 406 12.69 -37.03 -30.60
C ASN A 406 11.61 -37.53 -29.64
N ASP A 407 10.59 -38.19 -30.20
CA ASP A 407 9.57 -38.88 -29.42
C ASP A 407 10.22 -39.96 -28.54
N ARG A 408 9.89 -39.96 -27.24
CA ARG A 408 10.32 -40.98 -26.28
C ARG A 408 9.13 -41.73 -25.70
N ILE A 409 9.19 -43.05 -25.76
CA ILE A 409 8.18 -43.91 -25.13
C ILE A 409 8.27 -43.74 -23.62
N GLY A 410 7.13 -43.47 -22.98
CA GLY A 410 7.05 -43.28 -21.54
C GLY A 410 7.29 -41.85 -21.07
N GLN A 411 7.40 -40.87 -21.96
CA GLN A 411 7.41 -39.44 -21.62
C GLN A 411 6.32 -38.70 -22.39
N VAL A 412 5.58 -37.83 -21.70
CA VAL A 412 4.56 -36.98 -22.34
C VAL A 412 4.69 -35.56 -21.83
N THR A 413 4.61 -34.59 -22.74
CA THR A 413 4.61 -33.17 -22.36
C THR A 413 3.21 -32.73 -21.96
N GLY A 414 3.05 -32.35 -20.69
CA GLY A 414 1.85 -31.74 -20.13
C GLY A 414 1.98 -30.23 -20.02
N LEU A 415 0.84 -29.54 -20.04
CA LEU A 415 0.74 -28.13 -19.70
C LEU A 415 0.25 -28.01 -18.27
N ALA A 416 0.92 -27.19 -17.47
CA ALA A 416 0.48 -26.87 -16.13
C ALA A 416 0.33 -25.36 -15.95
N TRP A 417 -0.71 -24.95 -15.23
CA TRP A 417 -0.93 -23.55 -14.89
C TRP A 417 -0.39 -23.26 -13.50
N THR A 418 0.54 -22.31 -13.42
CA THR A 418 1.07 -21.80 -12.15
C THR A 418 0.65 -20.35 -11.96
N GLN A 419 0.83 -19.83 -10.74
CA GLN A 419 0.62 -18.40 -10.44
C GLN A 419 1.54 -17.48 -11.25
N VAL A 420 2.64 -18.00 -11.81
CA VAL A 420 3.59 -17.25 -12.64
C VAL A 420 3.41 -17.48 -14.14
N GLY A 421 2.36 -18.20 -14.55
CA GLY A 421 2.01 -18.48 -15.93
C GLY A 421 1.93 -19.98 -16.26
N GLY A 422 1.79 -20.30 -17.55
CA GLY A 422 1.84 -21.67 -18.04
C GLY A 422 3.27 -22.22 -18.06
N GLU A 423 3.44 -23.45 -17.58
CA GLU A 423 4.69 -24.21 -17.61
C GLU A 423 4.48 -25.53 -18.38
N LEU A 424 5.50 -25.95 -19.13
CA LEU A 424 5.57 -27.28 -19.72
C LEU A 424 6.19 -28.22 -18.69
N LEU A 425 5.55 -29.36 -18.45
CA LEU A 425 6.04 -30.42 -17.59
C LEU A 425 6.19 -31.70 -18.41
N THR A 426 7.23 -32.48 -18.14
CA THR A 426 7.39 -33.80 -18.73
C THR A 426 6.92 -34.83 -17.71
N ILE A 427 5.79 -35.49 -17.98
CA ILE A 427 5.30 -36.60 -17.16
C ILE A 427 5.97 -37.87 -17.68
N GLU A 428 6.53 -38.65 -16.76
CA GLU A 428 7.23 -39.89 -17.10
C GLU A 428 6.46 -41.08 -16.55
N ALA A 429 6.36 -42.14 -17.35
CA ALA A 429 5.75 -43.41 -16.99
C ALA A 429 6.69 -44.55 -17.39
N SER A 430 6.98 -45.42 -16.45
CA SER A 430 7.75 -46.64 -16.69
C SER A 430 6.95 -47.86 -16.26
N SER A 431 7.06 -48.93 -17.04
CA SER A 431 6.45 -50.23 -16.76
C SER A 431 7.54 -51.29 -16.64
N PHE A 432 7.51 -52.08 -15.57
CA PHE A 432 8.43 -53.18 -15.37
C PHE A 432 7.72 -54.37 -14.71
N LYS A 433 8.31 -55.58 -14.80
CA LYS A 433 7.70 -56.79 -14.24
C LYS A 433 7.52 -56.67 -12.74
N GLY A 434 6.32 -56.99 -12.25
CA GLY A 434 5.91 -56.73 -10.87
C GLY A 434 4.67 -57.51 -10.44
N LYS A 435 3.92 -56.95 -9.47
CA LYS A 435 2.69 -57.53 -8.90
C LYS A 435 1.46 -56.64 -9.11
N GLY A 436 1.49 -55.74 -10.10
CA GLY A 436 0.36 -54.85 -10.37
C GLY A 436 0.33 -53.58 -9.52
N LYS A 437 1.45 -53.17 -8.91
CA LYS A 437 1.51 -51.98 -8.07
C LYS A 437 1.63 -50.71 -8.89
N ILE A 438 0.93 -49.66 -8.44
CA ILE A 438 1.01 -48.32 -9.00
C ILE A 438 1.85 -47.47 -8.08
N ILE A 439 3.03 -47.07 -8.53
CA ILE A 439 3.96 -46.20 -7.82
C ILE A 439 3.77 -44.79 -8.37
N LYS A 440 3.52 -43.83 -7.48
CA LYS A 440 3.28 -42.42 -7.83
C LYS A 440 4.31 -41.57 -7.11
N THR A 441 5.02 -40.70 -7.81
CA THR A 441 6.07 -39.84 -7.24
C THR A 441 5.98 -38.41 -7.77
N GLY A 442 6.45 -37.44 -6.98
CA GLY A 442 6.38 -36.01 -7.33
C GLY A 442 5.39 -35.19 -6.51
N SER A 443 5.20 -35.51 -5.23
CA SER A 443 4.36 -34.72 -4.30
C SER A 443 2.93 -34.47 -4.80
N LEU A 444 2.31 -35.50 -5.39
CA LEU A 444 0.97 -35.44 -5.97
C LEU A 444 -0.13 -35.27 -4.91
N GLY A 445 -0.98 -34.24 -5.09
CA GLY A 445 -2.20 -34.07 -4.30
C GLY A 445 -3.30 -35.09 -4.64
N ASP A 446 -4.31 -35.20 -3.77
CA ASP A 446 -5.35 -36.24 -3.84
C ASP A 446 -6.09 -36.27 -5.20
N VAL A 447 -6.46 -35.10 -5.73
CA VAL A 447 -7.14 -34.98 -7.04
C VAL A 447 -6.31 -35.59 -8.16
N MET A 448 -5.00 -35.38 -8.15
CA MET A 448 -4.13 -35.92 -9.19
C MET A 448 -3.92 -37.44 -9.02
N GLN A 449 -3.93 -37.93 -7.77
CA GLN A 449 -3.89 -39.36 -7.50
C GLN A 449 -5.15 -40.09 -7.98
N GLU A 450 -6.31 -39.47 -7.86
CA GLU A 450 -7.59 -39.95 -8.42
C GLU A 450 -7.56 -39.94 -9.96
N SER A 451 -7.06 -38.86 -10.57
CA SER A 451 -6.90 -38.76 -12.03
C SER A 451 -6.06 -39.90 -12.61
N ILE A 452 -4.95 -40.26 -11.95
CA ILE A 452 -4.11 -41.40 -12.34
C ILE A 452 -4.90 -42.73 -12.28
N GLN A 453 -5.73 -42.93 -11.26
CA GLN A 453 -6.55 -44.15 -11.13
C GLN A 453 -7.64 -44.21 -12.22
N ALA A 454 -8.26 -43.07 -12.54
CA ALA A 454 -9.23 -42.97 -13.61
C ALA A 454 -8.59 -43.28 -14.97
N ALA A 455 -7.42 -42.67 -15.25
CA ALA A 455 -6.66 -42.93 -16.48
C ALA A 455 -6.30 -44.41 -16.62
N LEU A 456 -5.82 -45.06 -15.56
CA LEU A 456 -5.51 -46.49 -15.59
C LEU A 456 -6.77 -47.34 -15.84
N SER A 457 -7.91 -46.97 -15.26
CA SER A 457 -9.18 -47.66 -15.48
C SER A 457 -9.62 -47.58 -16.94
N VAL A 458 -9.42 -46.42 -17.58
CA VAL A 458 -9.69 -46.25 -19.03
C VAL A 458 -8.76 -47.13 -19.87
N VAL A 459 -7.45 -47.14 -19.58
CA VAL A 459 -6.47 -47.98 -20.30
C VAL A 459 -6.83 -49.46 -20.15
N ARG A 460 -7.20 -49.91 -18.94
CA ARG A 460 -7.67 -51.29 -18.70
C ARG A 460 -8.93 -51.63 -19.48
N SER A 461 -9.90 -50.72 -19.55
CA SER A 461 -11.15 -50.95 -20.30
C SER A 461 -10.96 -51.01 -21.82
N ARG A 462 -9.87 -50.44 -22.33
CA ARG A 462 -9.55 -50.34 -23.76
C ARG A 462 -8.31 -51.13 -24.16
N SER A 463 -7.82 -52.04 -23.31
CA SER A 463 -6.56 -52.76 -23.50
C SER A 463 -6.52 -53.51 -24.84
N GLU A 464 -7.57 -54.26 -25.16
CA GLU A 464 -7.69 -55.00 -26.42
C GLU A 464 -7.64 -54.09 -27.64
N ALA A 465 -8.33 -52.94 -27.59
CA ALA A 465 -8.38 -51.98 -28.69
C ALA A 465 -7.05 -51.22 -28.88
N LEU A 466 -6.25 -51.09 -27.81
CA LEU A 466 -4.95 -50.42 -27.80
C LEU A 466 -3.78 -51.39 -28.05
N GLY A 467 -4.03 -52.69 -28.21
CA GLY A 467 -2.99 -53.70 -28.39
C GLY A 467 -2.18 -54.02 -27.14
N ILE A 468 -2.72 -53.74 -25.95
CA ILE A 468 -2.08 -53.98 -24.65
C ILE A 468 -2.60 -55.31 -24.08
N ASP A 469 -1.73 -56.13 -23.51
CA ASP A 469 -2.11 -57.38 -22.82
C ASP A 469 -3.15 -57.08 -21.72
N PRO A 470 -4.36 -57.66 -21.76
CA PRO A 470 -5.39 -57.43 -20.74
C PRO A 470 -4.93 -57.73 -19.31
N THR A 471 -3.95 -58.61 -19.12
CA THR A 471 -3.43 -59.03 -17.81
C THR A 471 -2.27 -58.18 -17.29
N PHE A 472 -1.88 -57.12 -18.01
CA PHE A 472 -0.75 -56.25 -17.64
C PHE A 472 -0.84 -55.71 -16.21
N TYR A 473 -2.06 -55.40 -15.74
CA TYR A 473 -2.32 -54.82 -14.43
C TYR A 473 -2.05 -55.78 -13.26
N GLU A 474 -1.84 -57.08 -13.50
CA GLU A 474 -1.50 -58.07 -12.47
C GLU A 474 0.00 -58.41 -12.49
N GLN A 475 0.64 -58.32 -13.66
CA GLN A 475 2.00 -58.81 -13.91
C GLN A 475 3.05 -57.70 -14.01
N GLN A 476 2.64 -56.44 -14.15
CA GLN A 476 3.54 -55.30 -14.28
C GLN A 476 3.25 -54.25 -13.21
N ASP A 477 4.32 -53.71 -12.64
CA ASP A 477 4.26 -52.51 -11.82
C ASP A 477 4.43 -51.30 -12.73
N ILE A 478 3.65 -50.24 -12.45
CA ILE A 478 3.65 -49.00 -13.22
C ILE A 478 4.10 -47.88 -12.29
N HIS A 479 5.16 -47.17 -12.68
CA HIS A 479 5.67 -46.01 -11.95
C HIS A 479 5.46 -44.76 -12.77
N ILE A 480 4.63 -43.86 -12.24
CA ILE A 480 4.37 -42.53 -12.79
C ILE A 480 5.12 -41.49 -11.96
N HIS A 481 5.97 -40.72 -12.63
CA HIS A 481 6.67 -39.58 -12.08
C HIS A 481 6.14 -38.30 -12.70
N VAL A 482 5.71 -37.37 -11.86
CA VAL A 482 5.36 -36.01 -12.27
C VAL A 482 6.36 -35.08 -11.59
N PRO A 483 7.30 -34.46 -12.32
CA PRO A 483 8.28 -33.56 -11.73
C PRO A 483 7.60 -32.43 -10.95
N GLU A 484 8.11 -32.16 -9.76
CA GLU A 484 7.59 -31.09 -8.92
C GLU A 484 8.12 -29.74 -9.41
N GLY A 485 7.22 -28.92 -9.96
CA GLY A 485 7.46 -27.48 -10.11
C GLY A 485 7.30 -26.80 -8.74
N PRO A 486 8.24 -25.94 -8.27
CA PRO A 486 8.22 -25.34 -6.93
C PRO A 486 6.97 -24.51 -6.55
N LEU A 487 6.02 -24.31 -7.47
CA LEU A 487 4.89 -23.38 -7.39
C LEU A 487 3.56 -23.97 -7.90
N LEU A 488 3.48 -25.27 -8.14
CA LEU A 488 2.28 -25.92 -8.68
C LEU A 488 1.26 -26.19 -7.57
N ARG A 489 0.05 -25.62 -7.69
CA ARG A 489 -1.14 -26.25 -7.10
C ARG A 489 -1.61 -27.32 -8.08
N MET A 490 -1.49 -28.59 -7.68
CA MET A 490 -1.76 -29.73 -8.56
C MET A 490 -3.25 -30.06 -8.75
N ASP A 491 -4.15 -29.22 -8.23
CA ASP A 491 -5.61 -29.34 -8.38
C ASP A 491 -6.10 -28.91 -9.79
N GLN A 492 -5.26 -28.27 -10.60
CA GLN A 492 -5.64 -27.75 -11.94
C GLN A 492 -4.71 -28.23 -13.08
N VAL A 493 -4.16 -29.44 -13.01
CA VAL A 493 -3.41 -30.01 -14.14
C VAL A 493 -4.38 -30.76 -15.06
N GLN A 494 -4.66 -30.18 -16.24
CA GLN A 494 -5.33 -30.91 -17.31
C GLN A 494 -4.31 -31.77 -18.06
N VAL A 495 -4.25 -33.06 -17.73
CA VAL A 495 -3.41 -34.02 -18.45
C VAL A 495 -4.21 -34.60 -19.62
N LEU A 496 -3.88 -34.19 -20.84
CA LEU A 496 -4.27 -34.89 -22.06
C LEU A 496 -3.33 -36.07 -22.25
N LEU A 497 -3.65 -37.22 -21.64
CA LEU A 497 -2.93 -38.47 -21.87
C LEU A 497 -3.28 -39.02 -23.26
N TRP A 498 -2.44 -38.72 -24.25
CA TRP A 498 -2.35 -39.52 -25.47
C TRP A 498 -1.31 -40.62 -25.24
N LEU A 499 -1.77 -41.77 -24.75
CA LEU A 499 -1.00 -43.01 -24.89
C LEU A 499 -1.33 -43.57 -26.28
N LEU A 500 -0.53 -43.20 -27.28
CA LEU A 500 -0.50 -43.90 -28.57
C LEU A 500 0.45 -45.10 -28.46
N PRO A 501 0.17 -46.18 -29.22
CA PRO A 501 0.79 -47.51 -29.05
C PRO A 501 2.31 -47.55 -29.28
#